data_AF-A0A955GC88-F1
#
_entry.id   AF-A0A955GC88-F1
#
_cell.length_a   1.000
_cell.length_b   1.000
_cell.length_c   1.000
_cell.angle_alpha   90.00
_cell.angle_beta   90.00
_cell.angle_gamma   90.00
#
_symmetry.space_group_name_H-M   'P 1'
#
loop_
_entity.id
_entity.type
_entity.pdbx_description
1 polymer ?
#
loop_
_entity_poly.entity_id
_entity_poly.type
_entity_poly.pdbx_seq_one_letter_code
_entity_poly.pdbx_strand_id
1 'polypeptide(L)'
;KSIDKEAAKFIRETHNNYFSRHVIVRTIVQILLIGLAIAFGLFLKELLILLESYFIGSGGIQFFSYIPLFPLAMIGGALLQLSLKALGMQQLVHPKTMNFVSDFALELLIIAAVSTISLVAISNNLGPFILLALAGIVWNISAFLVLAPRLMGRKMWFRRGIGDYGQSMGMTATGLLLMHAADPHNRSHAVERFGYKQLLFEPIVGGGLFTASSMIIIYDFGLVSLLLISVVVLVVWLIVGYYAFARHTK
;
A
#
# COMPACT_ATOMS: atom_id res chain seq x y z
N LYS A 1 -32.28 -14.48 45.62
CA LYS A 1 -30.94 -13.83 45.77
C LYS A 1 -29.77 -14.69 45.29
N SER A 2 -29.70 -16.01 45.54
CA SER A 2 -28.64 -16.88 44.96
C SER A 2 -28.92 -17.23 43.49
N ILE A 3 -30.18 -17.56 43.17
CA ILE A 3 -30.63 -17.94 41.82
C ILE A 3 -30.39 -16.83 40.78
N ASP A 4 -30.59 -15.56 41.14
CA ASP A 4 -30.32 -14.42 40.24
C ASP A 4 -28.83 -14.25 39.90
N LYS A 5 -27.93 -14.61 40.82
CA LYS A 5 -26.47 -14.53 40.59
C LYS A 5 -25.99 -15.64 39.67
N GLU A 6 -26.52 -16.84 39.80
CA GLU A 6 -26.22 -17.95 38.88
C GLU A 6 -26.78 -17.69 37.48
N ALA A 7 -28.02 -17.19 37.37
CA ALA A 7 -28.61 -16.82 36.09
C ALA A 7 -27.80 -15.68 35.41
N ALA A 8 -27.40 -14.65 36.15
CA ALA A 8 -26.56 -13.58 35.60
C ALA A 8 -25.17 -14.07 35.17
N LYS A 9 -24.55 -14.99 35.93
CA LYS A 9 -23.28 -15.62 35.57
C LYS A 9 -23.42 -16.47 34.31
N PHE A 10 -24.45 -17.29 34.24
CA PHE A 10 -24.76 -18.12 33.07
C PHE A 10 -25.03 -17.28 31.81
N ILE A 11 -25.84 -16.23 31.91
CA ILE A 11 -26.11 -15.31 30.78
C ILE A 11 -24.80 -14.65 30.32
N ARG A 12 -23.95 -14.21 31.26
CA ARG A 12 -22.67 -13.56 30.94
C ARG A 12 -21.68 -14.54 30.30
N GLU A 13 -21.58 -15.77 30.80
CA GLU A 13 -20.75 -16.83 30.20
C GLU A 13 -21.27 -17.23 28.83
N THR A 14 -22.57 -17.39 28.66
CA THR A 14 -23.18 -17.77 27.37
C THR A 14 -23.03 -16.66 26.34
N HIS A 15 -23.25 -15.40 26.75
CA HIS A 15 -23.03 -14.23 25.90
C HIS A 15 -21.55 -14.10 25.51
N ASN A 16 -20.62 -14.23 26.47
CA ASN A 16 -19.19 -14.18 26.18
C ASN A 16 -18.74 -15.33 25.28
N ASN A 17 -19.23 -16.54 25.48
CA ASN A 17 -18.88 -17.70 24.65
C ASN A 17 -19.46 -17.57 23.24
N TYR A 18 -20.69 -17.11 23.10
CA TYR A 18 -21.32 -16.88 21.81
C TYR A 18 -20.64 -15.74 21.06
N PHE A 19 -20.37 -14.62 21.73
CA PHE A 19 -19.65 -13.48 21.17
C PHE A 19 -18.23 -13.86 20.76
N SER A 20 -17.48 -14.56 21.63
CA SER A 20 -16.13 -15.03 21.34
C SER A 20 -16.12 -16.00 20.16
N ARG A 21 -17.06 -16.95 20.08
CA ARG A 21 -17.19 -17.84 18.92
C ARG A 21 -17.45 -17.07 17.64
N HIS A 22 -18.34 -16.09 17.65
CA HIS A 22 -18.64 -15.29 16.46
C HIS A 22 -17.43 -14.46 16.02
N VAL A 23 -16.69 -13.87 16.95
CA VAL A 23 -15.46 -13.12 16.65
C VAL A 23 -14.39 -14.06 16.10
N ILE A 24 -14.14 -15.20 16.73
CA ILE A 24 -13.14 -16.18 16.28
C ILE A 24 -13.47 -16.68 14.88
N VAL A 25 -14.71 -17.11 14.63
CA VAL A 25 -15.13 -17.61 13.30
C VAL A 25 -14.97 -16.52 12.24
N ARG A 26 -15.39 -15.28 12.53
CA ARG A 26 -15.21 -14.16 11.59
C ARG A 26 -13.74 -13.90 11.28
N THR A 27 -12.87 -13.93 12.30
CA THR A 27 -11.42 -13.74 12.13
C THR A 27 -10.82 -14.86 11.30
N ILE A 28 -11.17 -16.12 11.57
CA ILE A 28 -10.71 -17.28 10.77
C ILE A 28 -11.13 -17.12 9.32
N VAL A 29 -12.38 -16.74 9.05
CA VAL A 29 -12.85 -16.50 7.67
C VAL A 29 -12.04 -15.39 7.00
N GLN A 30 -11.77 -14.27 7.67
CA GLN A 30 -10.94 -13.21 7.07
C GLN A 30 -9.51 -13.70 6.78
N ILE A 31 -8.89 -14.44 7.70
CA ILE A 31 -7.55 -15.01 7.50
C ILE A 31 -7.53 -15.98 6.31
N LEU A 32 -8.57 -16.81 6.16
CA LEU A 32 -8.70 -17.72 5.01
C LEU A 32 -8.86 -16.94 3.70
N LEU A 33 -9.64 -15.86 3.68
CA LEU A 33 -9.78 -15.01 2.50
C LEU A 33 -8.46 -14.32 2.14
N ILE A 34 -7.72 -13.82 3.12
CA ILE A 34 -6.37 -13.26 2.92
C ILE A 34 -5.43 -14.34 2.36
N GLY A 35 -5.43 -15.53 2.96
CA GLY A 35 -4.62 -16.67 2.51
C GLY A 35 -4.95 -17.07 1.07
N LEU A 36 -6.24 -17.08 0.70
CA LEU A 36 -6.70 -17.36 -0.66
C LEU A 36 -6.24 -16.29 -1.65
N ALA A 37 -6.30 -15.01 -1.27
CA ALA A 37 -5.78 -13.90 -2.08
C ALA A 37 -4.26 -14.03 -2.33
N ILE A 38 -3.49 -14.38 -1.29
CA ILE A 38 -2.04 -14.61 -1.40
C ILE A 38 -1.76 -15.85 -2.26
N ALA A 39 -2.50 -16.94 -2.07
CA ALA A 39 -2.36 -18.15 -2.87
C ALA A 39 -2.65 -17.89 -4.35
N PHE A 40 -3.65 -17.05 -4.66
CA PHE A 40 -3.91 -16.62 -6.02
C PHE A 40 -2.76 -15.77 -6.58
N GLY A 41 -2.21 -14.85 -5.78
CA GLY A 41 -1.02 -14.08 -6.16
C GLY A 41 0.20 -14.95 -6.45
N LEU A 42 0.43 -16.00 -5.64
CA LEU A 42 1.47 -16.99 -5.86
C LEU A 42 1.24 -17.76 -7.16
N PHE A 43 0.01 -18.26 -7.36
CA PHE A 43 -0.37 -18.94 -8.59
C PHE A 43 -0.13 -18.05 -9.82
N LEU A 44 -0.51 -16.78 -9.76
CA LEU A 44 -0.27 -15.82 -10.83
C LEU A 44 1.24 -15.61 -11.07
N LYS A 45 2.06 -15.55 -10.02
CA LYS A 45 3.51 -15.44 -10.14
C LYS A 45 4.09 -16.65 -10.89
N GLU A 46 3.76 -17.85 -10.43
CA GLU A 46 4.25 -19.10 -11.03
C GLU A 46 3.79 -19.25 -12.47
N LEU A 47 2.55 -18.86 -12.78
CA LEU A 47 2.04 -18.84 -14.14
C LEU A 47 2.86 -17.89 -15.03
N LEU A 48 3.18 -16.69 -14.55
CA LEU A 48 3.99 -15.73 -15.30
C LEU A 48 5.42 -16.24 -15.56
N ILE A 49 6.05 -16.85 -14.55
CA ILE A 49 7.39 -17.46 -14.68
C ILE A 49 7.36 -18.62 -15.68
N LEU A 50 6.33 -19.47 -15.63
CA LEU A 50 6.17 -20.59 -16.56
C LEU A 50 6.01 -20.09 -17.99
N LEU A 51 5.14 -19.10 -18.21
CA LEU A 51 4.96 -18.49 -19.53
C LEU A 51 6.26 -17.86 -20.03
N GLU A 52 6.98 -17.14 -19.17
CA GLU A 52 8.29 -16.56 -19.50
C GLU A 52 9.29 -17.63 -19.95
N SER A 53 9.41 -18.72 -19.18
CA SER A 53 10.29 -19.83 -19.52
C SER A 53 9.93 -20.52 -20.84
N TYR A 54 8.64 -20.58 -21.18
CA TYR A 54 8.15 -21.15 -22.42
C TYR A 54 8.44 -20.25 -23.63
N PHE A 55 8.25 -18.93 -23.50
CA PHE A 55 8.43 -17.99 -24.60
C PHE A 55 9.89 -17.57 -24.84
N ILE A 56 10.67 -17.35 -23.77
CA ILE A 56 12.05 -16.84 -23.85
C ILE A 56 13.07 -17.98 -23.90
N GLY A 57 12.69 -19.19 -23.46
CA GLY A 57 13.59 -20.33 -23.32
C GLY A 57 14.47 -20.22 -22.07
N SER A 58 15.01 -21.35 -21.63
CA SER A 58 15.73 -21.49 -20.34
C SER A 58 17.04 -20.69 -20.22
N GLY A 59 17.48 -20.01 -21.27
CA GLY A 59 18.71 -19.18 -21.30
C GLY A 59 18.50 -17.67 -21.28
N GLY A 60 17.24 -17.18 -21.21
CA GLY A 60 16.94 -15.75 -21.14
C GLY A 60 16.88 -15.17 -19.73
N ILE A 61 16.81 -13.84 -19.64
CA ILE A 61 16.65 -13.12 -18.38
C ILE A 61 15.26 -13.42 -17.80
N GLN A 62 15.20 -13.97 -16.58
CA GLN A 62 13.95 -14.28 -15.89
C GLN A 62 13.43 -13.06 -15.13
N PHE A 63 12.69 -12.18 -15.79
CA PHE A 63 12.17 -10.97 -15.20
C PHE A 63 11.11 -11.25 -14.10
N PHE A 64 10.21 -12.20 -14.35
CA PHE A 64 9.07 -12.44 -13.43
C PHE A 64 9.49 -13.11 -12.12
N SER A 65 10.63 -13.80 -12.09
CA SER A 65 11.23 -14.36 -10.87
C SER A 65 11.50 -13.30 -9.81
N TYR A 66 11.90 -12.09 -10.25
CA TYR A 66 12.26 -10.98 -9.39
C TYR A 66 11.08 -10.11 -8.93
N ILE A 67 9.89 -10.33 -9.50
CA ILE A 67 8.70 -9.58 -9.08
C ILE A 67 8.32 -10.01 -7.66
N PRO A 68 8.14 -9.05 -6.73
CA PRO A 68 7.66 -9.37 -5.39
C PRO A 68 6.28 -10.00 -5.42
N LEU A 69 5.99 -10.83 -4.42
CA LEU A 69 4.66 -11.43 -4.29
C LEU A 69 3.57 -10.39 -3.97
N PHE A 70 3.92 -9.33 -3.24
CA PHE A 70 2.96 -8.34 -2.73
C PHE A 70 2.05 -7.73 -3.84
N PRO A 71 2.57 -7.17 -4.95
CA PRO A 71 1.74 -6.67 -6.06
C PRO A 71 0.77 -7.73 -6.63
N LEU A 72 1.25 -8.97 -6.76
CA LEU A 72 0.47 -10.07 -7.31
C LEU A 72 -0.61 -10.54 -6.32
N ALA A 73 -0.30 -10.53 -5.02
CA ALA A 73 -1.27 -10.78 -3.96
C ALA A 73 -2.34 -9.69 -3.87
N MET A 74 -2.00 -8.41 -4.13
CA MET A 74 -3.00 -7.34 -4.24
C MET A 74 -3.96 -7.58 -5.40
N ILE A 75 -3.44 -7.97 -6.58
CA ILE A 75 -4.28 -8.36 -7.73
C ILE A 75 -5.16 -9.57 -7.35
N GLY A 76 -4.60 -10.57 -6.66
CA GLY A 76 -5.34 -11.71 -6.14
C GLY A 76 -6.47 -11.31 -5.19
N GLY A 77 -6.23 -10.34 -4.30
CA GLY A 77 -7.25 -9.78 -3.40
C GLY A 77 -8.38 -9.07 -4.16
N ALA A 78 -8.04 -8.28 -5.17
CA ALA A 78 -9.03 -7.60 -6.02
C ALA A 78 -9.88 -8.61 -6.81
N LEU A 79 -9.24 -9.62 -7.41
CA LEU A 79 -9.95 -10.68 -8.14
C LEU A 79 -10.81 -11.53 -7.20
N LEU A 80 -10.33 -11.84 -6.00
CA LEU A 80 -11.13 -12.52 -4.97
C LEU A 80 -12.37 -11.69 -4.60
N GLN A 81 -12.19 -10.38 -4.37
CA GLN A 81 -13.30 -9.47 -4.06
C GLN A 81 -14.34 -9.41 -5.18
N LEU A 82 -13.89 -9.37 -6.45
CA LEU A 82 -14.76 -9.41 -7.62
C LEU A 82 -15.50 -10.74 -7.73
N SER A 83 -14.81 -11.85 -7.47
CA SER A 83 -15.37 -13.20 -7.52
C SER A 83 -16.43 -13.41 -6.44
N LEU A 84 -16.16 -12.97 -5.20
CA LEU A 84 -17.14 -13.01 -4.10
C LEU A 84 -18.37 -12.17 -4.41
N LYS A 85 -18.20 -11.01 -5.05
CA LYS A 85 -19.33 -10.17 -5.48
C LYS A 85 -20.15 -10.85 -6.58
N ALA A 86 -19.49 -11.46 -7.57
CA ALA A 86 -20.17 -12.18 -8.65
C ALA A 86 -20.97 -13.39 -8.14
N LEU A 87 -20.46 -14.06 -7.10
CA LEU A 87 -21.12 -15.21 -6.45
C LEU A 87 -22.16 -14.81 -5.39
N GLY A 88 -22.37 -13.52 -5.13
CA GLY A 88 -23.29 -13.06 -4.07
C GLY A 88 -22.83 -13.41 -2.65
N MET A 89 -21.51 -13.58 -2.45
CA MET A 89 -20.86 -13.99 -1.20
C MET A 89 -20.11 -12.82 -0.53
N GLN A 90 -20.37 -11.57 -0.92
CA GLN A 90 -19.69 -10.41 -0.33
C GLN A 90 -19.86 -10.30 1.20
N GLN A 91 -20.94 -10.85 1.76
CA GLN A 91 -21.19 -10.89 3.21
C GLN A 91 -20.15 -11.69 4.02
N LEU A 92 -19.32 -12.51 3.35
CA LEU A 92 -18.21 -13.21 4.01
C LEU A 92 -17.07 -12.25 4.40
N VAL A 93 -16.92 -11.13 3.69
CA VAL A 93 -15.94 -10.11 4.03
C VAL A 93 -16.52 -9.23 5.13
N HIS A 94 -15.88 -9.22 6.29
CA HIS A 94 -16.31 -8.42 7.44
C HIS A 94 -15.34 -7.25 7.64
N PRO A 95 -15.67 -6.02 7.19
CA PRO A 95 -14.70 -4.91 7.11
C PRO A 95 -14.01 -4.60 8.44
N LYS A 96 -14.75 -4.63 9.57
CA LYS A 96 -14.16 -4.37 10.88
C LYS A 96 -13.09 -5.39 11.27
N THR A 97 -13.32 -6.66 10.93
CA THR A 97 -12.37 -7.75 11.26
C THR A 97 -11.21 -7.76 10.28
N MET A 98 -11.47 -7.48 9.01
CA MET A 98 -10.43 -7.33 7.99
C MET A 98 -9.48 -6.19 8.38
N ASN A 99 -10.01 -5.01 8.71
CA ASN A 99 -9.21 -3.86 9.15
C ASN A 99 -8.40 -4.20 10.41
N PHE A 100 -9.01 -4.86 11.41
CA PHE A 100 -8.28 -5.27 12.61
C PHE A 100 -7.09 -6.19 12.29
N VAL A 101 -7.28 -7.19 11.42
CA VAL A 101 -6.20 -8.10 11.01
C VAL A 101 -5.12 -7.35 10.21
N SER A 102 -5.52 -6.44 9.32
CA SER A 102 -4.60 -5.60 8.54
C SER A 102 -3.79 -4.66 9.44
N ASP A 103 -4.43 -3.99 10.40
CA ASP A 103 -3.77 -3.09 11.36
C ASP A 103 -2.79 -3.88 12.22
N PHE A 104 -3.17 -5.06 12.71
CA PHE A 104 -2.28 -5.93 13.48
C PHE A 104 -1.07 -6.40 12.66
N ALA A 105 -1.27 -6.80 11.40
CA ALA A 105 -0.18 -7.18 10.51
C ALA A 105 0.77 -6.01 10.21
N LEU A 106 0.23 -4.79 10.10
CA LEU A 106 0.99 -3.58 9.87
C LEU A 106 1.88 -3.24 11.09
N GLU A 107 1.34 -3.33 12.31
CA GLU A 107 2.14 -3.15 13.53
C GLU A 107 3.28 -4.17 13.64
N LEU A 108 3.00 -5.45 13.33
CA LEU A 108 4.06 -6.48 13.28
C LEU A 108 5.14 -6.17 12.24
N LEU A 109 4.74 -5.68 11.07
CA LEU A 109 5.67 -5.28 10.02
C LEU A 109 6.55 -4.10 10.46
N ILE A 110 5.97 -3.10 11.11
CA ILE A 110 6.72 -1.95 11.66
C ILE A 110 7.73 -2.43 12.71
N ILE A 111 7.29 -3.27 13.66
CA ILE A 111 8.17 -3.81 14.71
C ILE A 111 9.31 -4.60 14.08
N ALA A 112 9.02 -5.48 13.11
CA ALA A 112 10.05 -6.25 12.40
C ALA A 112 11.02 -5.35 11.61
N ALA A 113 10.52 -4.33 10.92
CA ALA A 113 11.34 -3.38 10.18
C ALA A 113 12.28 -2.62 11.13
N VAL A 114 11.76 -2.04 12.22
CA VAL A 114 12.58 -1.32 13.21
C VAL A 114 13.61 -2.26 13.85
N SER A 115 13.21 -3.49 14.16
CA SER A 115 14.10 -4.48 14.78
C SER A 115 15.22 -4.98 13.85
N THR A 116 15.05 -4.88 12.53
CA THR A 116 16.04 -5.34 11.54
C THR A 116 16.97 -4.23 11.03
N ILE A 117 16.76 -2.98 11.44
CA ILE A 117 17.65 -1.86 11.09
C ILE A 117 19.03 -2.05 11.73
N SER A 118 20.08 -2.06 10.91
CA SER A 118 21.46 -2.10 11.38
C SER A 118 21.94 -0.70 11.76
N LEU A 119 22.07 -0.45 13.06
CA LEU A 119 22.65 0.80 13.59
C LEU A 119 24.09 1.01 13.11
N VAL A 120 24.84 -0.08 12.91
CA VAL A 120 26.21 -0.03 12.36
C VAL A 120 26.21 0.42 10.91
N ALA A 121 25.27 -0.06 10.09
CA ALA A 121 25.15 0.39 8.71
C ALA A 121 24.83 1.89 8.62
N ILE A 122 23.99 2.39 9.53
CA ILE A 122 23.67 3.82 9.65
C ILE A 122 24.90 4.62 10.11
N SER A 123 25.59 4.19 11.17
CA SER A 123 26.75 4.93 11.68
C SER A 123 27.87 5.04 10.65
N ASN A 124 28.08 3.98 9.86
CA ASN A 124 29.08 3.97 8.81
C ASN A 124 28.70 4.82 7.59
N ASN A 125 27.41 5.15 7.42
CA ASN A 125 26.88 5.90 6.27
C ASN A 125 26.06 7.12 6.69
N LEU A 126 26.42 7.75 7.81
CA LEU A 126 25.61 8.83 8.38
C LEU A 126 25.49 10.04 7.44
N GLY A 127 26.57 10.38 6.72
CA GLY A 127 26.57 11.44 5.71
C GLY A 127 25.56 11.19 4.59
N PRO A 128 25.67 10.09 3.83
CA PRO A 128 24.68 9.69 2.83
C PRO A 128 23.24 9.61 3.38
N PHE A 129 23.07 9.06 4.58
CA PHE A 129 21.77 8.95 5.23
C PHE A 129 21.11 10.33 5.46
N ILE A 130 21.84 11.27 6.08
CA ILE A 130 21.34 12.62 6.33
C ILE A 130 21.07 13.35 5.01
N LEU A 131 21.94 13.19 4.01
CA LEU A 131 21.76 13.81 2.71
C LEU A 131 20.47 13.31 2.04
N LEU A 132 20.23 12.00 2.01
CA LEU A 132 19.01 11.41 1.44
C LEU A 132 17.76 11.84 2.21
N ALA A 133 17.83 11.86 3.55
CA ALA A 133 16.72 12.30 4.38
C ALA A 133 16.37 13.77 4.12
N LEU A 134 17.35 14.67 4.13
CA LEU A 134 17.13 16.09 3.87
C LEU A 134 16.66 16.33 2.43
N ALA A 135 17.26 15.67 1.44
CA ALA A 135 16.85 15.79 0.05
C ALA A 135 15.39 15.33 -0.13
N GLY A 136 15.01 14.21 0.48
CA GLY A 136 13.63 13.71 0.46
C GLY A 136 12.64 14.67 1.13
N ILE A 137 12.99 15.22 2.29
CA ILE A 137 12.16 16.23 2.99
C ILE A 137 11.99 17.49 2.14
N VAL A 138 13.09 18.05 1.64
CA VAL A 138 13.07 19.24 0.79
C VAL A 138 12.25 19.00 -0.47
N TRP A 139 12.42 17.84 -1.11
CA TRP A 139 11.64 17.45 -2.28
C TRP A 139 10.15 17.35 -1.95
N ASN A 140 9.76 16.64 -0.89
CA ASN A 140 8.36 16.46 -0.51
C ASN A 140 7.68 17.79 -0.18
N ILE A 141 8.35 18.66 0.59
CA ILE A 141 7.84 20.01 0.91
C ILE A 141 7.72 20.83 -0.36
N SER A 142 8.74 20.82 -1.23
CA SER A 142 8.73 21.57 -2.49
C SER A 142 7.63 21.07 -3.44
N ALA A 143 7.49 19.76 -3.61
CA ALA A 143 6.43 19.18 -4.42
C ALA A 143 5.04 19.56 -3.91
N PHE A 144 4.84 19.52 -2.58
CA PHE A 144 3.58 19.91 -1.97
C PHE A 144 3.28 21.41 -2.12
N LEU A 145 4.24 22.30 -1.84
CA LEU A 145 4.02 23.75 -1.87
C LEU A 145 4.09 24.36 -3.28
N VAL A 146 4.80 23.74 -4.22
CA VAL A 146 5.06 24.28 -5.56
C VAL A 146 4.26 23.51 -6.62
N LEU A 147 4.33 22.18 -6.65
CA LEU A 147 3.69 21.38 -7.71
C LEU A 147 2.19 21.19 -7.45
N ALA A 148 1.77 20.88 -6.23
CA ALA A 148 0.36 20.62 -5.96
C ALA A 148 -0.58 21.80 -6.31
N PRO A 149 -0.27 23.08 -5.99
CA PRO A 149 -1.11 24.20 -6.40
C PRO A 149 -1.23 24.36 -7.92
N ARG A 150 -0.18 23.99 -8.67
CA ARG A 150 -0.11 24.12 -10.13
C ARG A 150 -0.82 22.96 -10.85
N LEU A 151 -0.77 21.76 -10.28
CA LEU A 151 -1.29 20.54 -10.90
C LEU A 151 -2.70 20.16 -10.42
N MET A 152 -3.07 20.49 -9.18
CA MET A 152 -4.33 20.02 -8.56
C MET A 152 -5.43 21.08 -8.47
N GLY A 153 -5.15 22.30 -8.94
CA GLY A 153 -6.08 23.42 -9.03
C GLY A 153 -6.22 24.28 -7.77
N ARG A 154 -6.34 25.60 -7.96
CA ARG A 154 -6.23 26.60 -6.89
C ARG A 154 -7.20 26.44 -5.70
N LYS A 155 -8.40 25.92 -5.92
CA LYS A 155 -9.43 25.85 -4.86
C LYS A 155 -9.30 24.64 -3.93
N MET A 156 -8.68 23.55 -4.37
CA MET A 156 -8.67 22.27 -3.63
C MET A 156 -7.31 21.60 -3.56
N TRP A 157 -6.24 22.23 -4.06
CA TRP A 157 -4.89 21.63 -4.07
C TRP A 157 -4.41 21.20 -2.69
N PHE A 158 -4.70 21.96 -1.63
CA PHE A 158 -4.28 21.62 -0.28
C PHE A 158 -4.94 20.32 0.18
N ARG A 159 -6.28 20.24 0.07
CA ARG A 159 -7.06 19.04 0.46
C ARG A 159 -6.68 17.80 -0.34
N ARG A 160 -6.35 17.97 -1.62
CA ARG A 160 -5.96 16.88 -2.52
C ARG A 160 -4.51 16.44 -2.32
N GLY A 161 -3.59 17.40 -2.19
CA GLY A 161 -2.15 17.15 -2.13
C GLY A 161 -1.62 16.80 -0.74
N ILE A 162 -2.33 17.15 0.35
CA ILE A 162 -1.85 16.88 1.71
C ILE A 162 -1.79 15.37 2.00
N GLY A 163 -2.63 14.58 1.33
CA GLY A 163 -2.59 13.13 1.38
C GLY A 163 -1.31 12.56 0.79
N ASP A 164 -0.94 13.00 -0.41
CA ASP A 164 0.31 12.61 -1.06
C ASP A 164 1.53 13.04 -0.23
N TYR A 165 1.52 14.27 0.31
CA TYR A 165 2.56 14.75 1.22
C TYR A 165 2.71 13.87 2.46
N GLY A 166 1.59 13.56 3.13
CA GLY A 166 1.59 12.70 4.32
C GLY A 166 2.05 11.28 4.02
N GLN A 167 1.66 10.72 2.87
CA GLN A 167 2.15 9.42 2.43
C GLN A 167 3.67 9.46 2.17
N SER A 168 4.17 10.45 1.44
CA SER A 168 5.59 10.54 1.09
C SER A 168 6.51 10.84 2.28
N MET A 169 5.98 11.43 3.35
CA MET A 169 6.70 11.70 4.60
C MET A 169 6.63 10.55 5.61
N GLY A 170 5.80 9.54 5.37
CA GLY A 170 5.57 8.45 6.30
C GLY A 170 4.87 7.28 5.62
N MET A 171 3.59 7.10 5.96
CA MET A 171 2.78 6.00 5.44
C MET A 171 1.44 6.50 4.92
N THR A 172 0.77 5.69 4.12
CA THR A 172 -0.56 5.97 3.56
C THR A 172 -1.57 6.35 4.65
N ALA A 173 -1.50 5.79 5.86
CA ALA A 173 -2.35 6.19 6.99
C ALA A 173 -2.12 7.64 7.46
N THR A 174 -0.86 8.11 7.47
CA THR A 174 -0.54 9.52 7.77
C THR A 174 -1.16 10.45 6.72
N GLY A 175 -1.06 10.07 5.44
CA GLY A 175 -1.73 10.76 4.33
C GLY A 175 -3.24 10.86 4.55
N LEU A 176 -3.90 9.73 4.80
CA LEU A 176 -5.35 9.70 5.06
C LEU A 176 -5.73 10.51 6.30
N LEU A 177 -4.96 10.46 7.38
CA LEU A 177 -5.22 11.25 8.59
C LEU A 177 -5.18 12.76 8.28
N LEU A 178 -4.17 13.22 7.55
CA LEU A 178 -4.07 14.63 7.15
C LEU A 178 -5.20 15.06 6.21
N MET A 179 -5.66 14.18 5.33
CA MET A 179 -6.82 14.44 4.47
C MET A 179 -8.10 14.58 5.28
N HIS A 180 -8.34 13.72 6.27
CA HIS A 180 -9.48 13.84 7.16
C HIS A 180 -9.41 15.11 8.01
N ALA A 181 -8.22 15.54 8.43
CA ALA A 181 -8.04 16.81 9.13
C ALA A 181 -8.32 18.02 8.22
N ALA A 182 -7.87 17.98 6.97
CA ALA A 182 -8.02 19.08 6.01
C ALA A 182 -9.41 19.14 5.33
N ASP A 183 -10.10 18.00 5.21
CA ASP A 183 -11.43 17.87 4.63
C ASP A 183 -12.29 16.82 5.38
N PRO A 184 -12.75 17.11 6.61
CA PRO A 184 -13.44 16.13 7.47
C PRO A 184 -14.74 15.57 6.85
N HIS A 185 -15.38 16.34 5.98
CA HIS A 185 -16.61 15.96 5.30
C HIS A 185 -16.37 15.47 3.87
N ASN A 186 -15.10 15.29 3.47
CA ASN A 186 -14.67 14.83 2.15
C ASN A 186 -15.37 15.56 0.98
N ARG A 187 -15.61 16.88 1.12
CA ARG A 187 -16.31 17.68 0.10
C ARG A 187 -15.53 17.79 -1.21
N SER A 188 -14.22 17.55 -1.17
CA SER A 188 -13.34 17.59 -2.32
C SER A 188 -13.18 16.24 -3.03
N HIS A 189 -13.81 15.18 -2.51
CA HIS A 189 -13.64 13.78 -2.94
C HIS A 189 -12.17 13.37 -3.02
N ALA A 190 -11.35 13.92 -2.11
CA ALA A 190 -9.92 13.73 -2.16
C ALA A 190 -9.56 12.30 -1.75
N VAL A 191 -10.24 11.74 -0.75
CA VAL A 191 -10.00 10.37 -0.26
C VAL A 191 -10.29 9.33 -1.33
N GLU A 192 -11.40 9.44 -2.08
CA GLU A 192 -11.73 8.50 -3.15
C GLU A 192 -10.70 8.58 -4.28
N ARG A 193 -10.35 9.80 -4.72
CA ARG A 193 -9.34 10.02 -5.77
C ARG A 193 -7.98 9.44 -5.38
N PHE A 194 -7.60 9.62 -4.12
CA PHE A 194 -6.37 9.07 -3.57
C PHE A 194 -6.41 7.53 -3.60
N GLY A 195 -7.51 6.91 -3.16
CA GLY A 195 -7.69 5.45 -3.23
C GLY A 195 -7.60 4.88 -4.65
N TYR A 196 -8.21 5.53 -5.64
CA TYR A 196 -8.09 5.11 -7.04
C TYR A 196 -6.66 5.19 -7.57
N LYS A 197 -5.92 6.24 -7.21
CA LYS A 197 -4.49 6.35 -7.55
C LYS A 197 -3.69 5.23 -6.88
N GLN A 198 -4.00 4.92 -5.62
CA GLN A 198 -3.25 3.96 -4.81
C GLN A 198 -3.24 2.55 -5.41
N LEU A 199 -4.35 2.14 -6.03
CA LEU A 199 -4.48 0.85 -6.69
C LEU A 199 -3.45 0.66 -7.81
N LEU A 200 -3.12 1.72 -8.54
CA LEU A 200 -2.11 1.67 -9.61
C LEU A 200 -0.70 2.02 -9.10
N PHE A 201 -0.61 2.86 -8.08
CA PHE A 201 0.65 3.40 -7.58
C PHE A 201 1.42 2.39 -6.72
N GLU A 202 0.79 1.79 -5.70
CA GLU A 202 1.50 0.92 -4.74
C GLU A 202 2.13 -0.31 -5.40
N PRO A 203 1.42 -1.06 -6.29
CA PRO A 203 2.00 -2.26 -6.92
C PRO A 203 3.17 -1.96 -7.85
N ILE A 204 3.30 -0.73 -8.33
CA ILE A 204 4.35 -0.34 -9.28
C ILE A 204 5.51 0.33 -8.55
N VAL A 205 5.25 1.37 -7.74
CA VAL A 205 6.29 2.25 -7.17
C VAL A 205 6.31 2.30 -5.64
N GLY A 206 5.23 1.93 -4.96
CA GLY A 206 5.11 2.02 -3.50
C GLY A 206 5.62 0.79 -2.73
N GLY A 207 6.68 0.14 -3.23
CA GLY A 207 7.18 -1.13 -2.68
C GLY A 207 6.98 -2.32 -3.62
N GLY A 208 6.37 -2.10 -4.78
CA GLY A 208 6.15 -3.13 -5.79
C GLY A 208 7.28 -3.25 -6.81
N LEU A 209 6.93 -3.31 -8.09
CA LEU A 209 7.85 -3.69 -9.19
C LEU A 209 9.12 -2.85 -9.25
N PHE A 210 9.01 -1.52 -9.25
CA PHE A 210 10.14 -0.61 -9.39
C PHE A 210 11.06 -0.64 -8.17
N THR A 211 10.47 -0.67 -6.96
CA THR A 211 11.25 -0.72 -5.72
C THR A 211 12.07 -2.01 -5.65
N ALA A 212 11.49 -3.15 -6.03
CA ALA A 212 12.20 -4.43 -6.00
C ALA A 212 13.22 -4.57 -7.12
N SER A 213 12.91 -4.09 -8.33
CA SER A 213 13.85 -4.14 -9.45
C SER A 213 14.99 -3.14 -9.31
N SER A 214 14.87 -2.11 -8.47
CA SER A 214 15.89 -1.08 -8.29
C SER A 214 17.26 -1.66 -7.91
N MET A 215 17.32 -2.64 -7.01
CA MET A 215 18.58 -3.28 -6.60
C MET A 215 19.23 -4.06 -7.73
N ILE A 216 18.42 -4.72 -8.55
CA ILE A 216 18.89 -5.49 -9.72
C ILE A 216 19.43 -4.53 -10.77
N ILE A 217 18.69 -3.45 -11.06
CA ILE A 217 19.13 -2.41 -12.00
C ILE A 217 20.45 -1.79 -11.53
N ILE A 218 20.60 -1.53 -10.23
CA ILE A 218 21.86 -1.02 -9.68
C ILE A 218 22.99 -2.03 -9.84
N TYR A 219 22.72 -3.32 -9.58
CA TYR A 219 23.73 -4.38 -9.67
C TYR A 219 24.22 -4.60 -11.10
N ASP A 220 23.30 -4.68 -12.07
CA ASP A 220 23.61 -5.02 -13.46
C ASP A 220 24.01 -3.80 -14.30
N PHE A 221 23.36 -2.65 -14.09
CA PHE A 221 23.50 -1.45 -14.93
C PHE A 221 24.09 -0.25 -14.19
N GLY A 222 24.31 -0.35 -12.88
CA GLY A 222 24.91 0.71 -12.06
C GLY A 222 23.91 1.78 -11.60
N LEU A 223 24.36 2.57 -10.62
CA LEU A 223 23.57 3.62 -9.97
C LEU A 223 23.11 4.72 -10.93
N VAL A 224 23.97 5.11 -11.88
CA VAL A 224 23.67 6.18 -12.85
C VAL A 224 22.49 5.80 -13.75
N SER A 225 22.39 4.53 -14.13
CA SER A 225 21.28 4.04 -14.95
C SER A 225 19.95 4.16 -14.22
N LEU A 226 19.88 3.74 -12.94
CA LEU A 226 18.69 3.90 -12.13
C LEU A 226 18.32 5.39 -11.94
N LEU A 227 19.31 6.25 -11.74
CA LEU A 227 19.09 7.69 -11.62
C LEU A 227 18.48 8.27 -12.91
N LEU A 228 19.04 7.93 -14.07
CA LEU A 228 18.53 8.39 -15.36
C LEU A 228 17.09 7.90 -15.59
N ILE A 229 16.81 6.62 -15.33
CA ILE A 229 15.45 6.07 -15.43
C ILE A 229 14.49 6.86 -14.52
N SER A 230 14.88 7.09 -13.27
CA SER A 230 14.06 7.82 -12.29
C SER A 230 13.80 9.27 -12.72
N VAL A 231 14.82 9.95 -13.26
CA VAL A 231 14.69 11.32 -13.78
C VAL A 231 13.78 11.35 -15.01
N VAL A 232 13.90 10.40 -15.94
CA VAL A 232 13.01 10.31 -17.10
C VAL A 232 11.57 10.11 -16.65
N VAL A 233 11.32 9.16 -15.74
CA VAL A 233 9.97 8.90 -15.20
C VAL A 233 9.41 10.16 -14.53
N LEU A 234 10.20 10.84 -13.70
CA LEU A 234 9.80 12.10 -13.08
C LEU A 234 9.44 13.16 -14.12
N VAL A 235 10.30 13.40 -15.11
CA VAL A 235 10.07 14.42 -16.14
C VAL A 235 8.83 14.10 -16.97
N VAL A 236 8.65 12.83 -17.37
CA VAL A 236 7.45 12.39 -18.10
C VAL A 236 6.19 12.70 -17.29
N TRP A 237 6.15 12.34 -16.00
CA TRP A 237 4.97 12.61 -15.17
C TRP A 237 4.75 14.10 -14.90
N LEU A 238 5.81 14.91 -14.78
CA LEU A 238 5.69 16.36 -14.67
C LEU A 238 5.12 16.98 -15.95
N ILE A 239 5.58 16.53 -17.12
CA ILE A 239 5.08 16.96 -18.43
C ILE A 239 3.60 16.58 -18.56
N VAL A 240 3.26 15.31 -18.33
CA VAL A 240 1.88 14.83 -18.37
C VAL A 240 1.01 15.62 -17.40
N GLY A 241 1.47 15.79 -16.15
CA GLY A 241 0.78 16.59 -15.15
C GLY A 241 0.50 18.02 -15.62
N TYR A 242 1.51 18.68 -16.18
CA TYR A 242 1.41 20.04 -16.67
C TYR A 242 0.43 20.16 -17.84
N TYR A 243 0.55 19.31 -18.87
CA TYR A 243 -0.32 19.40 -20.04
C TYR A 243 -1.75 18.94 -19.76
N ALA A 244 -1.93 17.88 -18.98
CA ALA A 244 -3.25 17.32 -18.68
C ALA A 244 -4.01 18.11 -17.62
N PHE A 245 -3.34 18.74 -16.65
CA PHE A 245 -4.04 19.37 -15.51
C PHE A 245 -3.75 20.87 -15.33
N ALA A 246 -2.57 21.39 -15.69
CA ALA A 246 -2.29 22.82 -15.53
C ALA A 246 -3.08 23.71 -16.51
N ARG A 247 -3.60 23.14 -17.61
CA ARG A 247 -4.45 23.88 -18.58
C ARG A 247 -5.92 24.00 -18.16
N HIS A 248 -6.41 23.11 -17.29
CA HIS A 248 -7.80 23.09 -16.81
C HIS A 248 -7.99 23.79 -15.46
N THR A 249 -6.95 24.47 -14.95
CA THR A 249 -6.95 25.15 -13.66
C THR A 249 -7.11 26.67 -13.76
N LYS A 250 -7.47 27.18 -14.96
CA LYS A 250 -8.04 28.52 -15.14
C LYS A 250 -9.49 28.56 -14.64
#